data_AF-A0A426D6D2-F1
#
_entry.id   AF-A0A426D6D2-F1
#
_cell.length_a   1.000
_cell.length_b   1.000
_cell.length_c   1.000
_cell.angle_alpha   90.00
_cell.angle_beta   90.00
_cell.angle_gamma   90.00
#
_symmetry.space_group_name_H-M   'P 1'
#
loop_
_entity.id
_entity.type
_entity.pdbx_description
1 polymer ?
#
loop_
_entity_poly.entity_id
_entity_poly.type
_entity_poly.pdbx_seq_one_letter_code
_entity_poly.pdbx_strand_id
1 'polypeptide(L)'
;TKITYQFHLKKGSDVDIPVLHYGNEKIILNGKKAYAKQSSRGSTLVRGKIGKNVITISEPLSSIFKVLVFSALVGWMFVVFLAVTSNRQKD
;
A
#
# COMPACT_ATOMS: atom_id res chain seq x y z
N THR A 1 -4.18 -2.64 -0.58
CA THR A 1 -4.62 -3.37 -1.80
C THR A 1 -3.66 -4.51 -2.10
N LYS A 2 -4.07 -5.55 -2.83
CA LYS A 2 -3.21 -6.68 -3.21
C LYS A 2 -3.36 -6.97 -4.70
N ILE A 3 -2.25 -7.06 -5.42
CA ILE A 3 -2.21 -7.36 -6.85
C ILE A 3 -1.22 -8.51 -7.07
N THR A 4 -1.58 -9.45 -7.95
CA THR A 4 -0.76 -10.61 -8.28
C THR A 4 -0.48 -10.64 -9.78
N TYR A 5 0.78 -10.82 -10.15
CA TYR A 5 1.20 -11.02 -11.53
C TYR A 5 1.92 -12.35 -11.69
N GLN A 6 1.78 -12.93 -12.88
CA GLN A 6 2.49 -14.13 -13.29
C GLN A 6 3.26 -13.83 -14.57
N PHE A 7 4.53 -14.22 -14.60
CA PHE A 7 5.38 -14.01 -15.77
C PHE A 7 6.38 -15.16 -15.92
N HIS A 8 6.85 -15.34 -17.15
CA HIS A 8 7.82 -16.39 -17.47
C HIS A 8 9.11 -15.78 -18.00
N LEU A 9 10.24 -16.25 -17.49
CA LEU A 9 11.56 -15.78 -17.90
C LEU A 9 12.37 -16.90 -18.54
N LYS A 10 12.95 -16.61 -19.70
CA LYS A 10 13.91 -17.53 -20.37
C LYS A 10 15.27 -17.56 -19.67
N LYS A 11 15.61 -16.53 -18.90
CA LYS A 11 16.83 -16.42 -18.08
C LYS A 11 16.53 -15.57 -16.86
N GLY A 12 17.22 -15.81 -15.74
CA GLY A 12 17.09 -14.96 -14.55
C GLY A 12 17.53 -13.53 -14.86
N SER A 13 16.63 -12.57 -14.67
CA SER A 13 16.85 -11.15 -14.94
C SER A 13 15.98 -10.30 -14.03
N ASP A 14 16.31 -9.01 -13.99
CA ASP A 14 15.45 -8.01 -13.38
C ASP A 14 14.27 -7.74 -14.32
N VAL A 15 13.08 -7.55 -13.74
CA VAL A 15 11.82 -7.38 -14.46
C VAL A 15 11.09 -6.19 -13.88
N ASP A 16 10.66 -5.30 -14.76
CA ASP A 16 9.75 -4.21 -14.43
C ASP A 16 8.32 -4.74 -14.32
N ILE A 17 7.75 -4.62 -13.14
CA ILE A 17 6.33 -4.86 -12.90
C ILE A 17 5.61 -3.53 -13.12
N PRO A 18 4.53 -3.46 -13.92
CA PRO A 18 3.85 -2.21 -14.26
C PRO A 18 2.97 -1.70 -13.09
N VAL A 19 3.60 -1.50 -11.94
CA VAL A 19 3.04 -0.93 -10.71
C VAL A 19 4.04 0.11 -10.23
N LEU A 20 3.53 1.26 -9.78
CA LEU A 20 4.35 2.33 -9.22
C LEU A 20 5.04 1.85 -7.94
N HIS A 21 6.29 2.28 -7.76
CA HIS A 21 7.07 1.99 -6.58
C HIS A 21 6.89 3.07 -5.51
N TYR A 22 6.11 2.79 -4.48
CA TYR A 22 5.81 3.66 -3.35
C TYR A 22 6.71 3.41 -2.13
N GLY A 23 7.50 2.33 -2.12
CA GLY A 23 8.53 2.04 -1.11
C GLY A 23 8.04 1.43 0.21
N ASN A 24 6.74 1.49 0.50
CA ASN A 24 6.11 0.81 1.65
C ASN A 24 5.39 -0.51 1.27
N GLU A 25 5.52 -0.93 0.02
CA GLU A 25 4.96 -2.17 -0.50
C GLU A 25 5.57 -3.40 0.15
N LYS A 26 4.72 -4.40 0.41
CA LYS A 26 5.13 -5.76 0.74
C LYS A 26 5.14 -6.60 -0.52
N ILE A 27 6.32 -7.11 -0.85
CA ILE A 27 6.53 -7.86 -2.09
C ILE A 27 6.85 -9.32 -1.76
N ILE A 28 6.09 -10.22 -2.35
CA ILE A 28 6.26 -11.66 -2.23
C ILE A 28 6.51 -12.22 -3.63
N LEU A 29 7.70 -12.77 -3.86
CA LEU A 29 8.07 -13.45 -5.10
C LEU A 29 8.21 -14.94 -4.84
N ASN A 30 7.45 -15.76 -5.57
CA ASN A 30 7.46 -17.22 -5.44
C ASN A 30 7.26 -17.68 -3.99
N GLY A 31 6.35 -17.04 -3.26
CA GLY A 31 6.04 -17.34 -1.85
C GLY A 31 7.03 -16.81 -0.82
N LYS A 32 8.14 -16.16 -1.22
CA LYS A 32 9.14 -15.60 -0.32
C LYS A 32 9.14 -14.07 -0.36
N LYS A 33 9.44 -13.42 0.77
CA LYS A 33 9.67 -11.97 0.79
C LYS A 33 10.81 -11.63 -0.17
N ALA A 34 10.60 -10.65 -1.02
CA ALA A 34 11.61 -10.16 -1.95
C ALA A 34 11.80 -8.66 -1.77
N TYR A 35 13.03 -8.21 -1.96
CA TYR A 35 13.33 -6.79 -2.10
C TYR A 35 13.01 -6.36 -3.53
N ALA A 36 12.46 -5.17 -3.66
CA ALA A 36 12.35 -4.48 -4.94
C ALA A 36 13.03 -3.13 -4.87
N LYS A 37 13.34 -2.61 -6.04
CA LYS A 37 13.88 -1.27 -6.22
C LYS A 37 12.99 -0.49 -7.17
N GLN A 38 13.07 0.82 -7.09
CA GLN A 38 12.48 1.68 -8.10
C GLN A 38 13.28 1.57 -9.41
N SER A 39 12.59 1.34 -10.51
CA SER A 39 13.17 1.41 -11.85
C SER A 39 13.38 2.85 -12.30
N SER A 40 14.07 3.06 -13.42
CA SER A 40 14.19 4.39 -14.03
C SER A 40 12.86 5.00 -14.45
N ARG A 41 11.81 4.19 -14.61
CA ARG A 41 10.45 4.62 -14.98
C ARG A 41 9.54 4.80 -13.76
N GLY A 42 10.07 4.63 -12.55
CA GLY A 42 9.30 4.70 -11.31
C GLY A 42 8.50 3.43 -10.99
N SER A 43 8.66 2.36 -11.76
CA SER A 43 8.01 1.07 -11.54
C SER A 43 8.75 0.19 -10.54
N THR A 44 8.05 -0.80 -9.98
CA THR A 44 8.64 -1.80 -9.08
C THR A 44 9.46 -2.83 -9.87
N LEU A 45 10.77 -2.81 -9.66
CA LEU A 45 11.75 -3.69 -10.31
C LEU A 45 12.13 -4.86 -9.38
N VAL A 46 11.99 -6.09 -9.87
CA VAL A 46 12.25 -7.32 -9.10
C VAL A 46 13.11 -8.31 -9.88
N ARG A 47 13.96 -9.06 -9.17
CA ARG A 47 14.80 -10.09 -9.80
C ARG A 47 14.09 -11.44 -9.85
N GLY A 48 13.64 -11.81 -11.04
CA GLY A 48 12.99 -13.09 -11.30
C GLY A 48 13.98 -14.23 -11.54
N LYS A 49 13.52 -15.47 -11.36
CA LYS A 49 14.28 -16.69 -11.71
C LYS A 49 13.90 -17.18 -13.09
N ILE A 50 14.72 -18.04 -13.70
CA ILE A 50 14.34 -18.75 -14.92
C ILE A 50 13.06 -19.57 -14.69
N GLY A 51 12.17 -19.60 -15.67
CA GLY A 51 10.88 -20.29 -15.60
C GLY A 51 9.74 -19.39 -15.14
N LYS A 52 8.71 -20.02 -14.53
CA LYS A 52 7.51 -19.34 -14.05
C LYS A 52 7.81 -18.60 -12.74
N ASN A 53 7.40 -17.33 -12.67
CA ASN A 53 7.44 -16.53 -11.46
C ASN A 53 6.05 -16.00 -11.15
N VAL A 54 5.72 -15.99 -9.86
CA VAL A 54 4.50 -15.39 -9.33
C VAL A 54 4.91 -14.32 -8.34
N ILE A 55 4.51 -13.08 -8.62
CA ILE A 55 4.74 -11.95 -7.73
C ILE A 55 3.41 -11.47 -7.16
N THR A 56 3.41 -11.15 -5.89
CA THR A 56 2.32 -10.51 -5.19
C THR A 56 2.87 -9.23 -4.57
N ILE A 57 2.25 -8.11 -4.92
CA ILE A 57 2.54 -6.79 -4.36
C ILE A 57 1.34 -6.41 -3.52
N SER A 58 1.57 -6.01 -2.27
CA SER A 58 0.53 -5.46 -1.43
C SER A 58 0.98 -4.18 -0.75
N GLU A 59 0.08 -3.20 -0.75
CA GLU A 59 0.29 -1.91 -0.10
C GLU A 59 -0.51 -1.88 1.20
N PRO A 60 0.15 -2.00 2.36
CA PRO A 60 -0.49 -1.78 3.64
C PRO A 60 -0.73 -0.28 3.85
N LEU A 61 -1.93 0.08 4.30
CA LEU A 61 -2.17 1.42 4.83
C LEU A 61 -1.27 1.65 6.04
N SER A 62 -0.58 2.80 6.06
CA SER A 62 0.26 3.20 7.18
C SER A 62 -0.55 3.21 8.48
N SER A 63 0.02 2.65 9.55
CA SER A 63 -0.60 2.69 10.87
C SER A 63 -0.86 4.14 11.33
N ILE A 64 0.06 5.06 11.00
CA ILE A 64 -0.07 6.48 11.31
C ILE A 64 -1.30 7.07 10.61
N PHE A 65 -1.49 6.74 9.33
CA PHE A 65 -2.66 7.20 8.58
C PHE A 65 -3.96 6.72 9.24
N LYS A 66 -4.03 5.47 9.70
CA LYS A 66 -5.21 4.95 10.40
C LYS A 66 -5.50 5.72 11.69
N VAL A 67 -4.46 6.02 12.48
CA VAL A 67 -4.59 6.79 13.73
C VAL A 67 -5.08 8.21 13.46
N LEU A 68 -4.53 8.89 12.45
CA LEU A 68 -4.93 10.25 12.09
C LEU A 68 -6.36 10.34 11.58
N VAL A 69 -6.79 9.38 10.76
CA VAL A 69 -8.19 9.33 10.30
C VAL A 69 -9.13 9.09 11.49
N PHE A 70 -8.77 8.19 12.39
CA PHE A 70 -9.57 7.94 13.59
C PHE A 70 -9.66 9.16 14.51
N SER A 71 -8.54 9.85 14.76
CA SER A 71 -8.54 11.06 15.58
C SER A 71 -9.36 12.19 14.95
N ALA A 72 -9.29 12.35 13.63
CA ALA A 72 -10.13 13.31 12.91
C ALA A 72 -11.63 13.01 13.09
N LEU A 73 -12.04 11.74 12.99
CA LEU A 73 -13.43 11.33 13.20
C LEU A 73 -13.89 11.64 14.63
N VAL A 74 -13.07 11.34 15.64
CA VAL A 74 -13.38 11.65 17.05
C VAL A 74 -13.47 13.16 17.27
N GLY A 75 -12.56 13.93 16.68
CA GLY A 75 -12.57 15.39 16.74
C GLY A 75 -13.86 15.98 16.16
N TRP A 76 -14.32 15.51 15.00
CA TRP A 76 -15.58 15.94 14.41
C TRP A 76 -16.79 15.58 15.27
N MET A 77 -16.83 14.37 15.85
CA MET A 77 -17.90 14.00 16.78
C MET A 77 -17.95 14.93 18.00
N PHE A 78 -16.79 15.33 18.52
CA PHE A 78 -16.71 16.26 19.64
C PHE A 78 -17.23 17.65 19.28
N VAL A 79 -16.88 18.17 18.10
CA VAL A 79 -17.39 19.46 17.60
C VAL A 79 -18.92 19.42 17.44
N VAL A 80 -19.46 18.35 16.84
CA VAL A 80 -20.91 18.17 16.68
C VAL A 80 -21.59 18.10 18.04
N PHE A 81 -21.02 17.36 18.98
CA PHE A 81 -21.55 17.26 20.35
C PHE A 81 -21.66 18.64 21.02
N LEU A 82 -20.59 19.44 20.94
CA LEU A 82 -20.59 20.80 21.49
C LEU A 82 -21.58 21.73 20.78
N ALA A 83 -21.71 21.62 19.47
CA ALA A 83 -22.67 22.42 18.71
C ALA A 83 -24.12 22.11 19.11
N VAL A 84 -24.45 20.83 19.31
CA VAL A 84 -25.79 20.40 19.73
C VAL A 84 -26.11 20.86 21.16
N THR A 85 -25.16 20.74 22.10
CA THR A 85 -25.37 21.18 23.49
C THR A 85 -25.43 22.70 23.61
N SER A 86 -24.65 23.43 22.82
CA SER A 86 -24.69 24.91 22.79
C SER A 86 -26.02 25.44 22.26
N ASN A 87 -26.58 24.83 21.20
CA ASN A 87 -27.90 25.23 20.70
C ASN A 87 -29.01 24.97 21.73
N ARG A 88 -28.97 23.83 22.44
CA ARG A 88 -29.97 23.53 23.50
C ARG A 88 -29.97 24.49 24.69
N GLN A 89 -28.89 25.24 24.94
CA GLN A 89 -28.88 26.24 26.00
C GLN A 89 -29.44 27.61 25.57
N LYS A 90 -29.71 27.81 24.28
CA LYS A 90 -30.26 29.05 23.74
C LYS A 90 -31.77 29.01 23.52
N ASP A 91 -32.39 27.83 23.65
CA ASP A 91 -33.83 27.60 23.68
C ASP A 91 -34.35 27.56 25.13
#